data_AF-A0A316PIQ7-F1
#
_entry.id   AF-A0A316PIQ7-F1
#
_cell.length_a   1.000
_cell.length_b   1.000
_cell.length_c   1.000
_cell.angle_alpha   90.00
_cell.angle_beta   90.00
_cell.angle_gamma   90.00
#
_symmetry.space_group_name_H-M   'P 1'
#
loop_
_entity.id
_entity.type
_entity.pdbx_description
1 polymer ?
#
loop_
_entity_poly.entity_id
_entity_poly.type
_entity_poly.pdbx_seq_one_letter_code
_entity_poly.pdbx_strand_id
1 'polypeptide(L)'
;MAAYYLVAQLPSLDGLGERAPLPITEERFLQLCQSLLSKKAQRGLRWLTLAPPRRLESTGLALVDAWNAGERKLRLALGKVRAERMKKPFDAQDGDFPAEMLKAARTAADMENPMAAEHFLCSYRLAFLDTLRPMDPFSEDAVFYYGLKLKLMARMRQFDAQAGREAYQNIYDSILRKERLEVLS
;
A
#
# COMPACT_ATOMS: atom_id res chain seq x y z
N MET A 1 -20.68 16.95 10.44
CA MET A 1 -21.68 17.05 9.34
C MET A 1 -21.04 16.79 7.97
N ALA A 2 -19.99 17.48 7.57
CA ALA A 2 -19.28 17.26 6.29
C ALA A 2 -18.85 15.80 6.02
N ALA A 3 -18.16 15.16 6.97
CA ALA A 3 -17.69 13.78 6.84
C ALA A 3 -18.84 12.75 6.75
N TYR A 4 -19.98 13.02 7.42
CA TYR A 4 -21.18 12.19 7.37
C TYR A 4 -21.74 12.06 5.94
N TYR A 5 -21.93 13.20 5.26
CA TYR A 5 -22.44 13.20 3.88
C TYR A 5 -21.48 12.57 2.90
N LEU A 6 -20.17 12.72 3.12
CA LEU A 6 -19.16 12.07 2.29
C LEU A 6 -19.24 10.56 2.45
N VAL A 7 -19.16 10.04 3.68
CA VAL A 7 -19.18 8.60 3.94
C VAL A 7 -20.47 7.95 3.42
N ALA A 8 -21.62 8.61 3.57
CA ALA A 8 -22.89 8.11 3.04
C ALA A 8 -22.94 7.97 1.51
N GLN A 9 -22.08 8.70 0.77
CA GLN A 9 -21.97 8.61 -0.69
C GLN A 9 -20.91 7.60 -1.15
N LEU A 10 -20.07 7.12 -0.23
CA LEU A 10 -19.02 6.17 -0.58
C LEU A 10 -19.63 4.76 -0.72
N PRO A 11 -19.40 4.08 -1.85
CA PRO A 11 -19.83 2.70 -1.99
C PRO A 11 -19.06 1.80 -1.01
N SER A 12 -19.69 0.72 -0.55
CA SER A 12 -18.97 -0.25 0.27
C SER A 12 -17.82 -0.89 -0.53
N LEU A 13 -16.67 -1.02 0.11
CA LEU A 13 -15.52 -1.79 -0.40
C LEU A 13 -15.48 -3.21 0.16
N ASP A 14 -16.35 -3.54 1.10
CA ASP A 14 -16.40 -4.87 1.73
C ASP A 14 -17.06 -5.90 0.81
N GLY A 15 -16.59 -7.14 0.88
CA GLY A 15 -17.16 -8.25 0.12
C GLY A 15 -16.89 -8.23 -1.39
N LEU A 16 -16.07 -7.29 -1.89
CA LEU A 16 -15.66 -7.28 -3.29
C LEU A 16 -14.71 -8.44 -3.58
N GLY A 17 -15.04 -9.26 -4.59
CA GLY A 17 -14.12 -10.28 -5.10
C GLY A 17 -12.85 -9.65 -5.66
N GLU A 18 -11.74 -10.41 -5.65
CA GLU A 18 -10.40 -9.91 -6.03
C GLU A 18 -10.35 -9.30 -7.44
N ARG A 19 -11.17 -9.80 -8.36
CA ARG A 19 -11.25 -9.34 -9.76
C ARG A 19 -12.44 -8.43 -10.07
N ALA A 20 -13.34 -8.22 -9.11
CA ALA A 20 -14.49 -7.35 -9.34
C ALA A 20 -14.01 -5.89 -9.52
N PRO A 21 -14.54 -5.10 -10.47
CA PRO A 21 -14.14 -3.71 -10.61
C PRO A 21 -14.39 -2.93 -9.32
N LEU A 22 -13.56 -1.92 -9.04
CA LEU A 22 -13.80 -1.03 -7.92
C LEU A 22 -15.06 -0.19 -8.18
N PRO A 23 -15.94 -0.01 -7.17
CA PRO A 23 -17.17 0.76 -7.34
C PRO A 23 -16.93 2.27 -7.44
N ILE A 24 -15.70 2.72 -7.17
CA ILE A 24 -15.27 4.11 -7.30
C ILE A 24 -13.77 4.14 -7.64
N THR A 25 -13.34 5.11 -8.43
CA THR A 25 -11.91 5.33 -8.70
C THR A 25 -11.27 6.22 -7.63
N GLU A 26 -9.94 6.23 -7.55
CA GLU A 26 -9.22 7.11 -6.62
C GLU A 26 -9.51 8.59 -6.92
N GLU A 27 -9.55 8.96 -8.20
CA GLU A 27 -9.81 10.33 -8.64
C GLU A 27 -11.20 10.79 -8.19
N ARG A 28 -12.21 9.94 -8.37
CA ARG A 28 -13.58 10.25 -7.95
C ARG A 28 -13.69 10.37 -6.43
N PHE A 29 -13.02 9.48 -5.69
CA PHE A 29 -12.93 9.57 -4.24
C PHE A 29 -12.30 10.90 -3.80
N LEU A 30 -11.17 11.30 -4.40
CA LEU A 30 -10.49 12.56 -4.08
C LEU A 30 -11.35 13.78 -4.42
N GLN A 31 -12.10 13.77 -5.53
CA GLN A 31 -13.05 14.82 -5.87
C GLN A 31 -14.14 15.00 -4.81
N LEU A 32 -14.74 13.90 -4.34
CA LEU A 32 -15.74 13.94 -3.27
C LEU A 32 -15.15 14.47 -1.96
N CYS A 33 -13.90 14.09 -1.65
CA CYS A 33 -13.21 14.61 -0.48
C CYS A 33 -12.95 16.13 -0.59
N GLN A 34 -12.56 16.62 -1.77
CA GLN A 34 -12.28 18.04 -1.99
C GLN A 34 -13.52 18.93 -1.88
N SER A 35 -14.70 18.43 -2.24
CA SER A 35 -15.95 19.19 -2.14
C SER A 35 -16.55 19.19 -0.74
N LEU A 36 -16.38 18.11 0.03
CA LEU A 36 -17.09 17.93 1.29
C LEU A 36 -16.22 18.10 2.55
N LEU A 37 -14.91 17.82 2.51
CA LEU A 37 -14.06 17.88 3.70
C LEU A 37 -13.59 19.29 4.05
N SER A 38 -13.23 19.49 5.32
CA SER A 38 -12.53 20.69 5.77
C SER A 38 -11.16 20.85 5.09
N LYS A 39 -10.63 22.08 4.97
CA LYS A 39 -9.28 22.31 4.41
C LYS A 39 -8.18 21.56 5.19
N LYS A 40 -8.37 21.33 6.49
CA LYS A 40 -7.45 20.55 7.32
C LYS A 40 -7.46 19.07 6.91
N ALA A 41 -8.64 18.48 6.75
CA ALA A 41 -8.79 17.09 6.34
C ALA A 41 -8.35 16.86 4.88
N GLN A 42 -8.65 17.78 3.97
CA GLN A 42 -8.15 17.75 2.58
C GLN A 42 -6.63 17.70 2.54
N ARG A 43 -5.97 18.52 3.38
CA ARG A 43 -4.52 18.47 3.54
C ARG A 43 -4.05 17.09 4.02
N GLY A 44 -4.82 16.39 4.84
CA GLY A 44 -4.50 15.05 5.32
C GLY A 44 -4.43 13.98 4.23
N LEU A 45 -5.24 14.13 3.17
CA LEU A 45 -5.29 13.17 2.05
C LEU A 45 -3.95 12.96 1.36
N ARG A 46 -3.09 13.99 1.32
CA ARG A 46 -1.75 13.90 0.71
C ARG A 46 -0.83 12.91 1.40
N TRP A 47 -1.14 12.56 2.65
CA TRP A 47 -0.37 11.63 3.45
C TRP A 47 -0.82 10.17 3.30
N LEU A 48 -1.92 9.92 2.57
CA LEU A 48 -2.38 8.56 2.30
C LEU A 48 -1.47 7.90 1.27
N THR A 49 -0.52 7.12 1.76
CA THR A 49 0.46 6.42 0.93
C THR A 49 0.52 4.95 1.29
N LEU A 50 0.63 4.10 0.27
CA LEU A 50 0.99 2.69 0.49
C LEU A 50 2.48 2.54 0.74
N ALA A 51 3.29 3.59 0.52
CA ALA A 51 4.74 3.59 0.62
C ALA A 51 5.26 4.71 1.54
N PRO A 52 5.05 4.64 2.88
CA PRO A 52 5.63 5.61 3.79
C PRO A 52 7.17 5.70 3.70
N PRO A 53 7.73 6.89 3.97
CA PRO A 53 9.16 7.11 3.98
C PRO A 53 9.87 6.25 5.04
N ARG A 54 11.18 6.02 4.84
CA ARG A 54 12.00 5.23 5.75
C ARG A 54 12.15 5.87 7.14
N ARG A 55 12.14 7.20 7.21
CA ARG A 55 12.11 7.95 8.47
C ARG A 55 10.65 8.24 8.81
N LEU A 56 10.27 7.94 10.04
CA LEU A 56 8.90 8.16 10.49
C LEU A 56 8.74 9.65 10.80
N GLU A 57 7.79 10.28 10.14
CA GLU A 57 7.39 11.66 10.39
C GLU A 57 5.93 11.64 10.79
N SER A 58 5.60 12.19 11.97
CA SER A 58 4.21 12.29 12.38
C SER A 58 3.50 13.30 11.48
N THR A 59 2.38 12.86 10.93
CA THR A 59 1.48 13.69 10.13
C THR A 59 0.47 14.44 11.01
N GLY A 60 0.40 14.11 12.30
CA GLY A 60 -0.60 14.59 13.25
C GLY A 60 -1.98 13.95 13.06
N LEU A 61 -2.09 12.91 12.23
CA LEU A 61 -3.31 12.16 11.95
C LEU A 61 -3.13 10.74 12.48
N ALA A 62 -3.86 10.39 13.55
CA ALA A 62 -3.62 9.16 14.30
C ALA A 62 -3.68 7.89 13.44
N LEU A 63 -4.70 7.77 12.58
CA LEU A 63 -4.85 6.62 11.70
C LEU A 63 -3.72 6.51 10.67
N VAL A 64 -3.31 7.63 10.08
CA VAL A 64 -2.25 7.69 9.07
C VAL A 64 -0.89 7.38 9.70
N ASP A 65 -0.63 7.91 10.89
CA ASP A 65 0.61 7.65 11.62
C ASP A 65 0.71 6.17 12.05
N ALA A 66 -0.39 5.57 12.52
CA ALA A 66 -0.45 4.16 12.86
C ALA A 66 -0.23 3.26 11.61
N TRP A 67 -0.89 3.58 10.50
CA TRP A 67 -0.69 2.89 9.23
C TRP A 67 0.77 2.98 8.77
N ASN A 68 1.35 4.19 8.78
CA ASN A 68 2.72 4.43 8.35
C ASN A 68 3.74 3.68 9.21
N ALA A 69 3.51 3.64 10.53
CA ALA A 69 4.34 2.87 11.46
C ALA A 69 4.32 1.37 11.14
N GLY A 70 3.13 0.80 10.91
CA GLY A 70 2.96 -0.61 10.56
C GLY A 70 3.58 -0.97 9.21
N GLU A 71 3.32 -0.18 8.17
CA GLU A 71 3.90 -0.39 6.84
C GLU A 71 5.42 -0.28 6.84
N ARG A 72 5.97 0.70 7.56
CA ARG A 72 7.42 0.85 7.73
C ARG A 72 8.00 -0.39 8.41
N LYS A 73 7.38 -0.84 9.50
CA LYS A 73 7.85 -2.02 10.24
C LYS A 73 7.79 -3.29 9.38
N LEU A 74 6.74 -3.48 8.59
CA LEU A 74 6.62 -4.59 7.63
C LEU A 74 7.74 -4.57 6.59
N ARG A 75 8.06 -3.39 6.02
CA ARG A 75 9.18 -3.26 5.07
C ARG A 75 10.53 -3.59 5.69
N LEU A 76 10.76 -3.14 6.92
CA LEU A 76 11.97 -3.46 7.65
C LEU A 76 12.06 -4.96 7.95
N ALA A 77 10.95 -5.60 8.31
CA ALA A 77 10.88 -7.06 8.50
C ALA A 77 11.21 -7.82 7.20
N LEU A 78 10.63 -7.41 6.07
CA LEU A 78 10.96 -7.96 4.74
C LEU A 78 12.43 -7.75 4.38
N GLY A 79 12.98 -6.57 4.69
CA GLY A 79 14.40 -6.26 4.51
C GLY A 79 15.30 -7.18 5.33
N LYS A 80 14.96 -7.39 6.60
CA LYS A 80 15.67 -8.30 7.52
C LYS A 80 15.68 -9.73 6.98
N VAL A 81 14.51 -10.27 6.63
CA VAL A 81 14.38 -11.63 6.08
C VAL A 81 15.20 -11.78 4.80
N ARG A 82 15.18 -10.78 3.90
CA ARG A 82 15.99 -10.81 2.67
C ARG A 82 17.48 -10.80 2.96
N ALA A 83 17.94 -9.96 3.88
CA ALA A 83 19.34 -9.88 4.26
C ALA A 83 19.84 -11.17 4.91
N GLU A 84 19.04 -11.79 5.80
CA GLU A 84 19.32 -13.10 6.41
C GLU A 84 19.57 -14.16 5.33
N ARG A 85 18.69 -14.25 4.32
CA ARG A 85 18.86 -15.18 3.20
C ARG A 85 20.11 -14.94 2.38
N MET A 86 20.45 -13.69 2.18
CA MET A 86 21.65 -13.29 1.44
C MET A 86 22.92 -13.38 2.31
N LYS A 87 22.82 -13.77 3.58
CA LYS A 87 23.91 -13.74 4.56
C LYS A 87 24.59 -12.36 4.64
N LYS A 88 23.79 -11.29 4.48
CA LYS A 88 24.24 -9.90 4.55
C LYS A 88 23.86 -9.28 5.89
N PRO A 89 24.67 -8.34 6.43
CA PRO A 89 24.28 -7.58 7.60
C PRO A 89 23.04 -6.74 7.32
N PHE A 90 22.17 -6.59 8.32
CA PHE A 90 20.99 -5.74 8.25
C PHE A 90 20.91 -4.85 9.49
N ASP A 91 21.04 -3.55 9.27
CA ASP A 91 20.81 -2.55 10.32
C ASP A 91 19.32 -2.21 10.39
N ALA A 92 18.61 -2.93 11.26
CA ALA A 92 17.30 -2.54 11.74
C ALA A 92 17.49 -1.64 12.96
N GLN A 93 17.61 -0.33 12.74
CA GLN A 93 17.69 0.66 13.84
C GLN A 93 16.55 0.50 14.86
N ASP A 94 15.42 -0.09 14.45
CA ASP A 94 14.31 -0.51 15.30
C ASP A 94 14.22 -2.05 15.31
N GLY A 95 14.85 -2.68 16.31
CA GLY A 95 15.10 -4.12 16.35
C GLY A 95 13.92 -5.02 16.72
N ASP A 96 12.77 -4.45 17.10
CA ASP A 96 11.63 -5.24 17.59
C ASP A 96 10.47 -5.32 16.57
N PHE A 97 10.30 -6.54 16.05
CA PHE A 97 9.27 -6.90 15.08
C PHE A 97 8.30 -7.89 15.73
N PRO A 98 6.97 -7.64 15.66
CA PRO A 98 5.98 -8.62 16.07
C PRO A 98 6.21 -9.97 15.39
N ALA A 99 6.10 -11.07 16.14
CA ALA A 99 6.36 -12.42 15.64
C ALA A 99 5.52 -12.74 14.38
N GLU A 100 4.24 -12.39 14.37
CA GLU A 100 3.36 -12.58 13.22
C GLU A 100 3.80 -11.78 11.98
N MET A 101 4.39 -10.60 12.17
CA MET A 101 4.93 -9.81 11.06
C MET A 101 6.19 -10.43 10.47
N LEU A 102 7.10 -10.94 11.31
CA LEU A 102 8.26 -11.69 10.84
C LEU A 102 7.84 -12.98 10.12
N LYS A 103 6.84 -13.69 10.64
CA LYS A 103 6.27 -14.87 10.01
C LYS A 103 5.71 -14.52 8.63
N ALA A 104 4.88 -13.48 8.51
CA ALA A 104 4.37 -13.01 7.23
C ALA A 104 5.50 -12.63 6.26
N ALA A 105 6.53 -11.93 6.73
CA ALA A 105 7.68 -11.58 5.90
C ALA A 105 8.46 -12.81 5.39
N ARG A 106 8.64 -13.84 6.22
CA ARG A 106 9.26 -15.11 5.83
C ARG A 106 8.40 -15.85 4.81
N THR A 107 7.11 -16.04 5.11
CA THR A 107 6.14 -16.67 4.21
C THR A 107 6.13 -16.00 2.84
N ALA A 108 6.03 -14.68 2.77
CA ALA A 108 6.05 -13.95 1.50
C ALA A 108 7.36 -14.14 0.74
N ALA A 109 8.49 -14.15 1.44
CA ALA A 109 9.78 -14.37 0.81
C ALA A 109 9.92 -15.82 0.31
N ASP A 110 9.34 -16.82 0.99
CA ASP A 110 9.43 -18.25 0.64
C ASP A 110 8.56 -18.61 -0.58
N MET A 111 7.62 -17.74 -0.98
CA MET A 111 6.81 -17.94 -2.18
C MET A 111 7.65 -17.84 -3.44
N GLU A 112 7.62 -18.90 -4.25
CA GLU A 112 8.33 -18.95 -5.55
C GLU A 112 7.72 -18.01 -6.58
N ASN A 113 6.39 -17.87 -6.58
CA ASN A 113 5.67 -17.00 -7.49
C ASN A 113 5.61 -15.56 -6.91
N PRO A 114 6.27 -14.57 -7.54
CA PRO A 114 6.27 -13.19 -7.04
C PRO A 114 4.88 -12.56 -6.99
N MET A 115 3.99 -12.92 -7.91
CA MET A 115 2.61 -12.45 -7.90
C MET A 115 1.85 -12.99 -6.70
N ALA A 116 2.03 -14.27 -6.36
CA ALA A 116 1.44 -14.86 -5.16
C ALA A 116 1.95 -14.17 -3.88
N ALA A 117 3.25 -13.84 -3.84
CA ALA A 117 3.84 -13.07 -2.74
C ALA A 117 3.22 -11.67 -2.60
N GLU A 118 3.02 -10.95 -3.71
CA GLU A 118 2.38 -9.63 -3.71
C GLU A 118 0.91 -9.71 -3.25
N HIS A 119 0.13 -10.69 -3.73
CA HIS A 119 -1.24 -10.92 -3.26
C HIS A 119 -1.28 -11.21 -1.75
N PHE A 120 -0.43 -12.12 -1.28
CA PHE A 120 -0.31 -12.44 0.15
C PHE A 120 0.01 -11.20 0.99
N LEU A 121 0.99 -10.41 0.57
CA LEU A 121 1.39 -9.20 1.28
C LEU A 121 0.28 -8.14 1.25
N CYS A 122 -0.47 -8.00 0.15
CA CYS A 122 -1.63 -7.12 0.09
C CYS A 122 -2.75 -7.57 1.03
N SER A 123 -3.04 -8.87 1.12
CA SER A 123 -4.02 -9.41 2.08
C SER A 123 -3.58 -9.18 3.52
N TYR A 124 -2.29 -9.38 3.84
CA TYR A 124 -1.74 -9.05 5.15
C TYR A 124 -1.92 -7.56 5.49
N ARG A 125 -1.67 -6.67 4.53
CA ARG A 125 -1.87 -5.22 4.67
C ARG A 125 -3.31 -4.84 4.90
N LEU A 126 -4.25 -5.46 4.18
CA LEU A 126 -5.68 -5.25 4.39
C LEU A 126 -6.10 -5.67 5.80
N ALA A 127 -5.65 -6.85 6.24
CA ALA A 127 -5.92 -7.33 7.60
C ALA A 127 -5.34 -6.39 8.67
N PHE A 128 -4.12 -5.87 8.46
CA PHE A 128 -3.53 -4.86 9.34
C PHE A 128 -4.36 -3.56 9.34
N LEU A 129 -4.74 -3.05 8.17
CA LEU A 129 -5.57 -1.84 8.06
C LEU A 129 -6.92 -2.03 8.76
N ASP A 130 -7.53 -3.23 8.69
CA ASP A 130 -8.77 -3.54 9.39
C ASP A 130 -8.64 -3.46 10.91
N THR A 131 -7.45 -3.72 11.49
CA THR A 131 -7.20 -3.46 12.93
C THR A 131 -7.22 -1.98 13.30
N LEU A 132 -7.03 -1.09 12.31
CA LEU A 132 -7.07 0.36 12.48
C LEU A 132 -8.45 0.96 12.16
N ARG A 133 -9.46 0.13 11.91
CA ARG A 133 -10.80 0.59 11.53
C ARG A 133 -11.36 1.52 12.61
N PRO A 134 -11.74 2.76 12.27
CA PRO A 134 -12.31 3.69 13.24
C PRO A 134 -13.64 3.20 13.80
N MET A 135 -13.86 3.45 15.10
CA MET A 135 -15.13 3.15 15.75
C MET A 135 -16.28 4.02 15.24
N ASP A 136 -16.01 5.31 14.99
CA ASP A 136 -16.97 6.23 14.38
C ASP A 136 -16.85 6.16 12.85
N PRO A 137 -17.81 5.54 12.14
CA PRO A 137 -17.76 5.41 10.69
C PRO A 137 -17.93 6.75 9.97
N PHE A 138 -18.35 7.82 10.65
CA PHE A 138 -18.57 9.14 10.06
C PHE A 138 -17.46 10.15 10.40
N SER A 139 -16.35 9.67 10.97
CA SER A 139 -15.18 10.47 11.32
C SER A 139 -14.28 10.80 10.11
N GLU A 140 -13.39 11.78 10.26
CA GLU A 140 -12.33 12.04 9.25
C GLU A 140 -11.41 10.81 9.09
N ASP A 141 -11.13 10.10 10.19
CA ASP A 141 -10.36 8.86 10.16
C ASP A 141 -11.04 7.78 9.33
N ALA A 142 -12.38 7.69 9.32
CA ALA A 142 -13.10 6.74 8.47
C ALA A 142 -12.88 7.03 6.98
N VAL A 143 -12.75 8.30 6.62
CA VAL A 143 -12.41 8.73 5.24
C VAL A 143 -10.96 8.36 4.89
N PHE A 144 -10.01 8.54 5.81
CA PHE A 144 -8.62 8.13 5.60
C PHE A 144 -8.46 6.61 5.50
N TYR A 145 -9.15 5.87 6.36
CA TYR A 145 -9.26 4.41 6.30
C TYR A 145 -9.78 3.95 4.93
N TYR A 146 -10.89 4.56 4.46
CA TYR A 146 -11.45 4.26 3.15
C TYR A 146 -10.44 4.52 2.03
N GLY A 147 -9.75 5.67 2.06
CA GLY A 147 -8.75 6.02 1.05
C GLY A 147 -7.58 5.03 1.00
N LEU A 148 -7.07 4.58 2.15
CA LEU A 148 -6.01 3.55 2.21
C LEU A 148 -6.50 2.20 1.69
N LYS A 149 -7.71 1.80 2.06
CA LYS A 149 -8.33 0.55 1.60
C LYS A 149 -8.54 0.57 0.09
N LEU A 150 -9.06 1.67 -0.45
CA LEU A 150 -9.24 1.87 -1.88
C LEU A 150 -7.90 1.75 -2.63
N LYS A 151 -6.84 2.39 -2.12
CA LYS A 151 -5.48 2.29 -2.69
C LYS A 151 -4.96 0.86 -2.70
N LEU A 152 -5.07 0.12 -1.59
CA LEU A 152 -4.65 -1.28 -1.51
C LEU A 152 -5.40 -2.14 -2.52
N MET A 153 -6.71 -1.97 -2.58
CA MET A 153 -7.58 -2.72 -3.48
C MET A 153 -7.33 -2.38 -4.95
N ALA A 154 -7.00 -1.12 -5.26
CA ALA A 154 -6.59 -0.70 -6.60
C ALA A 154 -5.25 -1.35 -6.99
N ARG A 155 -4.27 -1.36 -6.08
CA ARG A 155 -2.98 -2.03 -6.29
C ARG A 155 -3.15 -3.52 -6.59
N MET A 156 -3.98 -4.23 -5.82
CA MET A 156 -4.22 -5.66 -6.05
C MET A 156 -4.77 -5.96 -7.45
N ARG A 157 -5.59 -5.07 -8.00
CA ARG A 157 -6.16 -5.22 -9.34
C ARG A 157 -5.17 -4.95 -10.47
N GLN A 158 -4.02 -4.34 -10.16
CA GLN A 158 -2.93 -4.15 -11.11
C GLN A 158 -2.03 -5.39 -11.22
N PHE A 159 -2.25 -6.43 -10.40
CA PHE A 159 -1.49 -7.67 -10.46
C PHE A 159 -1.96 -8.51 -11.66
N ASP A 160 -1.52 -8.10 -12.85
CA ASP A 160 -1.75 -8.79 -14.11
C ASP A 160 -0.43 -9.34 -14.66
N ALA A 161 -0.37 -10.66 -14.83
CA ALA A 161 0.83 -11.36 -15.29
C ALA A 161 1.17 -11.01 -16.74
N GLN A 162 0.15 -10.71 -17.55
CA GLN A 162 0.34 -10.32 -18.94
C GLN A 162 0.94 -8.92 -19.04
N ALA A 163 0.36 -7.96 -18.31
CA ALA A 163 0.92 -6.61 -18.21
C ALA A 163 2.35 -6.63 -17.63
N GLY A 164 2.61 -7.51 -16.65
CA GLY A 164 3.95 -7.70 -16.10
C GLY A 164 4.97 -8.21 -17.11
N ARG A 165 4.60 -9.16 -17.97
CA ARG A 165 5.46 -9.68 -19.06
C ARG A 165 5.76 -8.59 -20.09
N GLU A 166 4.75 -7.82 -20.48
CA GLU A 166 4.90 -6.72 -21.44
C GLU A 166 5.82 -5.62 -20.89
N ALA A 167 5.65 -5.23 -19.62
CA ALA A 167 6.53 -4.28 -18.96
C ALA A 167 7.98 -4.78 -18.88
N TYR A 168 8.18 -6.07 -18.55
CA TYR A 168 9.51 -6.68 -18.54
C TYR A 168 10.16 -6.67 -19.94
N GLN A 169 9.43 -7.08 -20.98
CA GLN A 169 9.91 -7.06 -22.35
C GLN A 169 10.30 -5.65 -22.79
N ASN A 170 9.47 -4.65 -22.48
CA ASN A 170 9.78 -3.25 -22.78
C ASN A 170 11.06 -2.75 -22.08
N ILE A 171 11.26 -3.10 -20.80
CA ILE A 171 12.48 -2.75 -20.06
C ILE A 171 13.69 -3.46 -20.67
N TYR A 172 13.58 -4.76 -20.94
CA TYR A 172 14.64 -5.58 -21.53
C TYR A 172 15.07 -5.03 -22.90
N ASP A 173 14.10 -4.76 -23.78
CA ASP A 173 14.34 -4.17 -25.10
C ASP A 173 14.97 -2.78 -25.01
N SER A 174 14.57 -1.98 -24.01
CA SER A 174 15.16 -0.65 -23.79
C SER A 174 16.63 -0.72 -23.38
N ILE A 175 17.00 -1.69 -22.52
CA ILE A 175 18.39 -1.90 -22.09
C ILE A 175 19.24 -2.39 -23.27
N LEU A 176 18.75 -3.39 -24.00
CA LEU A 176 19.42 -3.93 -25.19
C LEU A 176 19.62 -2.90 -26.31
N ARG A 177 18.65 -1.98 -26.49
CA ARG A 177 18.80 -0.87 -27.46
C ARG A 177 19.83 0.15 -26.99
N LYS A 178 19.88 0.44 -25.68
CA LYS A 178 20.87 1.36 -25.10
C LYS A 178 22.30 0.82 -25.24
N GLU A 179 22.54 -0.43 -24.88
CA GLU A 179 23.85 -1.07 -25.04
C GLU A 179 24.31 -1.08 -26.49
N ARG A 180 23.38 -1.27 -27.45
CA ARG A 180 23.71 -1.26 -28.88
C ARG A 180 24.11 0.13 -29.41
N LEU A 181 23.60 1.20 -28.81
CA LEU A 181 23.96 2.57 -29.15
C LEU A 181 25.32 2.98 -28.55
N GLU A 182 25.65 2.48 -27.35
CA GLU A 182 26.96 2.72 -26.70
C GLU A 182 28.11 1.96 -27.36
N VAL A 183 27.84 0.84 -28.05
CA VAL A 183 28.85 0.08 -28.80
C VAL A 183 29.13 0.68 -30.20
N LEU A 184 28.26 1.57 -30.68
CA LEU A 184 28.36 2.21 -32.00
C LEU A 184 28.81 3.68 -31.94
N SER A 185 29.12 4.20 -30.74
CA SER A 185 29.67 5.54 -30.47
C SER A 185 31.13 5.45 -30.07
#